data_AF-A0A6P1I851-F1
#
_entry.id   AF-A0A6P1I851-F1
#
_cell.length_a   1.000
_cell.length_b   1.000
_cell.length_c   1.000
_cell.angle_alpha   90.00
_cell.angle_beta   90.00
_cell.angle_gamma   90.00
#
_symmetry.space_group_name_H-M   'P 1'
#
loop_
_entity.id
_entity.type
_entity.pdbx_description
1 polymer ?
#
loop_
_entity_poly.entity_id
_entity_poly.type
_entity_poly.pdbx_seq_one_letter_code
_entity_poly.pdbx_strand_id
1 'polypeptide(L)'
;MIRPARHIVQILGLDDGRVIALGERDCSAQRRFQKVVEETPAGRLTASLRARLLAAGVAAGRAVGYRGAGTVEFLLDPHTDEFVFLEMNTRLQVEHPITELVTRLDLVELQLRIAAGEAVNLTWPTVRGHAIEFRIYAEDPVRFLPTPGQIETWVQPEDPWVRVDSGYGAGTDVTPYYAPLVAKLCVHGEDRAQAVRRSIQALDEFQIAPITTNLEALRRIASSDRFTAGDYDTSSLDNSAL
;
A
#
# COMPACT_ATOMS: atom_id res chain seq x y z
N MET A 1 25.26 -8.24 -1.01
CA MET A 1 23.90 -8.84 -1.09
C MET A 1 23.02 -7.80 -1.75
N ILE A 2 22.47 -8.09 -2.93
CA ILE A 2 21.53 -7.21 -3.63
C ILE A 2 20.31 -7.07 -2.74
N ARG A 3 19.87 -5.83 -2.48
CA ARG A 3 18.72 -5.52 -1.62
C ARG A 3 17.57 -5.09 -2.53
N PRO A 4 16.75 -6.02 -3.03
CA PRO A 4 15.77 -5.70 -4.06
C PRO A 4 14.66 -4.82 -3.50
N ALA A 5 14.08 -3.98 -4.36
CA ALA A 5 12.82 -3.32 -4.08
C ALA A 5 11.67 -4.34 -4.26
N ARG A 6 10.64 -4.26 -3.43
CA ARG A 6 9.44 -5.13 -3.50
C ARG A 6 8.35 -4.39 -4.27
N HIS A 7 8.07 -4.86 -5.48
CA HIS A 7 7.03 -4.29 -6.34
C HIS A 7 5.88 -5.26 -6.52
N ILE A 8 4.67 -4.71 -6.55
CA ILE A 8 3.44 -5.51 -6.65
C ILE A 8 2.60 -4.98 -7.78
N VAL A 9 2.12 -5.87 -8.65
CA VAL A 9 1.18 -5.53 -9.71
C VAL A 9 -0.23 -5.91 -9.27
N GLN A 10 -1.15 -4.94 -9.26
CA GLN A 10 -2.57 -5.20 -9.07
C GLN A 10 -3.15 -5.74 -10.38
N ILE A 11 -3.79 -6.90 -10.32
CA ILE A 11 -4.54 -7.46 -11.44
C ILE A 11 -6.03 -7.62 -11.10
N LEU A 12 -6.84 -7.65 -12.16
CA LEU A 12 -8.26 -7.95 -12.10
C LEU A 12 -8.61 -8.92 -13.22
N GLY A 13 -9.06 -10.13 -12.84
CA GLY A 13 -9.60 -11.12 -13.75
C GLY A 13 -11.11 -10.94 -13.92
N LEU A 14 -11.56 -10.73 -15.14
CA LEU A 14 -12.95 -10.43 -15.51
C LEU A 14 -13.75 -11.71 -15.80
N ASP A 15 -15.06 -11.55 -15.95
CA ASP A 15 -16.01 -12.62 -16.26
C ASP A 15 -15.79 -13.26 -17.64
N ASP A 16 -15.28 -12.48 -18.60
CA ASP A 16 -15.00 -12.93 -19.98
C ASP A 16 -13.61 -13.59 -20.16
N GLY A 17 -12.91 -13.86 -19.05
CA GLY A 17 -11.59 -14.49 -19.04
C GLY A 17 -10.43 -13.53 -19.34
N ARG A 18 -10.68 -12.25 -19.59
CA ARG A 18 -9.61 -11.24 -19.65
C ARG A 18 -9.02 -11.01 -18.26
N VAL A 19 -7.71 -10.74 -18.24
CA VAL A 19 -7.00 -10.22 -17.07
C VAL A 19 -6.40 -8.88 -17.46
N ILE A 20 -6.63 -7.87 -16.62
CA ILE A 20 -6.06 -6.52 -16.77
C ILE A 20 -5.20 -6.18 -15.56
N ALA A 21 -4.18 -5.35 -15.75
CA ALA A 21 -3.43 -4.77 -14.63
C ALA A 21 -3.94 -3.35 -14.35
N LEU A 22 -4.05 -3.01 -13.08
CA LEU A 22 -4.56 -1.72 -12.59
C LEU A 22 -3.44 -0.79 -12.10
N GLY A 23 -2.19 -1.15 -12.38
CA GLY A 23 -0.99 -0.45 -11.95
C GLY A 23 -0.13 -1.27 -11.00
N GLU A 24 0.95 -0.65 -10.55
CA GLU A 24 1.90 -1.22 -9.60
C GLU A 24 2.01 -0.41 -8.31
N ARG A 25 2.42 -1.09 -7.23
CA ARG A 25 2.73 -0.50 -5.94
C ARG A 25 4.18 -0.79 -5.56
N ASP A 26 4.85 0.18 -4.97
CA ASP A 26 6.10 -0.02 -4.24
C ASP A 26 5.77 -0.31 -2.77
N CYS A 27 6.19 -1.47 -2.29
CA CYS A 27 6.00 -1.91 -0.91
C CYS A 27 7.33 -2.22 -0.23
N SER A 28 8.39 -1.55 -0.66
CA SER A 28 9.77 -1.75 -0.18
C SER A 28 9.97 -1.20 1.23
N ALA A 29 9.21 -0.20 1.66
CA ALA A 29 9.27 0.31 3.02
C ALA A 29 8.57 -0.66 3.99
N GLN A 30 9.29 -1.73 4.33
CA GLN A 30 8.88 -2.82 5.21
C GLN A 30 9.87 -3.00 6.36
N ARG A 31 9.40 -3.56 7.47
CA ARG A 31 10.20 -3.89 8.66
C ARG A 31 9.91 -5.33 9.06
N ARG A 32 10.95 -6.16 9.27
CA ARG A 32 10.79 -7.60 9.57
C ARG A 32 9.78 -8.30 8.62
N PHE A 33 9.85 -7.97 7.32
CA PHE A 33 8.94 -8.46 6.26
C PHE A 33 7.47 -7.99 6.34
N GLN A 34 7.14 -7.13 7.31
CA GLN A 34 5.84 -6.47 7.42
C GLN A 34 5.87 -5.13 6.69
N LYS A 35 4.96 -4.93 5.73
CA LYS A 35 4.83 -3.65 5.02
C LYS A 35 4.36 -2.57 5.99
N VAL A 36 4.96 -1.38 5.90
CA VAL A 36 4.70 -0.24 6.79
C VAL A 36 4.22 0.97 5.99
N VAL A 37 4.87 1.22 4.84
CA VAL A 37 4.50 2.28 3.90
C VAL A 37 4.46 1.72 2.50
N GLU A 38 3.44 2.09 1.74
CA GLU A 38 3.23 1.67 0.36
C GLU A 38 2.91 2.88 -0.50
N GLU A 39 3.34 2.89 -1.75
CA GLU A 39 3.00 3.98 -2.66
C GLU A 39 2.70 3.51 -4.09
N THR A 40 1.89 4.29 -4.81
CA THR A 40 1.58 4.07 -6.22
C THR A 40 1.35 5.39 -6.94
N PRO A 41 1.82 5.54 -8.19
CA PRO A 41 2.75 4.63 -8.88
C PRO A 41 4.09 4.50 -8.17
N ALA A 42 4.86 3.47 -8.49
CA ALA A 42 6.22 3.36 -7.93
C ALA A 42 7.11 4.49 -8.47
N GLY A 43 7.73 5.28 -7.59
CA GLY A 43 8.41 6.53 -7.96
C GLY A 43 9.63 6.37 -8.88
N ARG A 44 10.26 5.19 -8.90
CA ARG A 44 11.56 4.95 -9.58
C ARG A 44 11.50 4.10 -10.84
N LEU A 45 10.32 3.73 -11.32
CA LEU A 45 10.21 2.88 -12.50
C LEU A 45 10.19 3.70 -13.79
N THR A 46 11.08 3.36 -14.72
CA THR A 46 10.97 3.83 -16.12
C THR A 46 9.68 3.33 -16.75
N ALA A 47 9.18 4.03 -17.77
CA ALA A 47 7.96 3.62 -18.48
C ALA A 47 8.08 2.20 -19.08
N SER A 48 9.27 1.84 -19.59
CA SER A 48 9.56 0.53 -20.16
C SER A 48 9.53 -0.58 -19.10
N LEU A 49 10.20 -0.36 -17.96
CA LEU A 49 10.21 -1.33 -16.86
C LEU A 49 8.81 -1.53 -16.27
N ARG A 50 8.05 -0.44 -16.07
CA ARG A 50 6.65 -0.51 -15.66
C ARG A 50 5.82 -1.35 -16.62
N ALA A 51 5.94 -1.10 -17.93
CA ALA A 51 5.21 -1.88 -18.93
C ALA A 51 5.56 -3.39 -18.87
N ARG A 52 6.85 -3.73 -18.69
CA ARG A 52 7.30 -5.13 -18.51
C ARG A 52 6.69 -5.77 -17.26
N LEU A 53 6.72 -5.08 -16.12
CA LEU A 53 6.14 -5.55 -14.86
C LEU A 53 4.62 -5.80 -14.99
N LEU A 54 3.88 -4.82 -15.50
CA LEU A 54 2.43 -4.93 -15.69
C LEU A 54 2.07 -6.09 -16.63
N ALA A 55 2.81 -6.23 -17.74
CA ALA A 55 2.62 -7.34 -18.67
C ALA A 55 2.89 -8.71 -18.03
N ALA A 56 3.94 -8.81 -17.20
CA ALA A 56 4.25 -10.04 -16.46
C ALA A 56 3.15 -10.40 -15.45
N GLY A 57 2.60 -9.41 -14.73
CA GLY A 57 1.48 -9.63 -13.82
C GLY A 57 0.22 -10.14 -14.54
N VAL A 58 -0.12 -9.55 -15.69
CA VAL A 58 -1.23 -10.03 -16.53
C VAL A 58 -0.97 -11.45 -17.04
N ALA A 59 0.25 -11.75 -17.50
CA ALA A 59 0.61 -13.08 -17.99
C ALA A 59 0.46 -14.14 -16.89
N ALA A 60 0.91 -13.86 -15.66
CA ALA A 60 0.74 -14.75 -14.52
C ALA A 60 -0.74 -15.02 -14.21
N GLY A 61 -1.58 -13.98 -14.17
CA GLY A 61 -3.02 -14.14 -13.96
C GLY A 61 -3.71 -14.96 -15.06
N ARG A 62 -3.33 -14.74 -16.33
CA ARG A 62 -3.87 -15.51 -17.47
C ARG A 62 -3.48 -16.99 -17.41
N ALA A 63 -2.23 -17.28 -17.03
CA ALA A 63 -1.72 -18.65 -16.96
C ALA A 63 -2.52 -19.56 -16.02
N VAL A 64 -3.18 -18.98 -15.02
CA VAL A 64 -3.98 -19.71 -14.02
C VAL A 64 -5.50 -19.47 -14.17
N GLY A 65 -5.95 -18.80 -15.23
CA GLY A 65 -7.36 -18.47 -15.43
C GLY A 65 -7.94 -17.62 -14.29
N TYR A 66 -7.16 -16.66 -13.79
CA TYR A 66 -7.51 -15.92 -12.58
C TYR A 66 -8.80 -15.09 -12.74
N ARG A 67 -9.62 -15.06 -11.67
CA ARG A 67 -10.88 -14.30 -11.61
C ARG A 67 -10.95 -13.50 -10.31
N GLY A 68 -11.44 -12.26 -10.40
CA GLY A 68 -11.50 -11.31 -9.28
C GLY A 68 -10.21 -10.49 -9.12
N ALA A 69 -10.08 -9.77 -8.01
CA ALA A 69 -8.88 -8.98 -7.71
C ALA A 69 -7.77 -9.87 -7.13
N GLY A 70 -6.54 -9.65 -7.56
CA GLY A 70 -5.37 -10.37 -7.07
C GLY A 70 -4.11 -9.56 -7.32
N THR A 71 -2.99 -10.03 -6.77
CA THR A 71 -1.73 -9.30 -6.92
C THR A 71 -0.59 -10.25 -7.23
N VAL A 72 0.33 -9.79 -8.07
CA VAL A 72 1.53 -10.52 -8.45
C VAL A 72 2.73 -9.76 -7.91
N GLU A 73 3.52 -10.41 -7.07
CA GLU A 73 4.65 -9.79 -6.39
C GLU A 73 5.97 -10.13 -7.07
N PHE A 74 6.83 -9.12 -7.17
CA PHE A 74 8.15 -9.20 -7.79
C PHE A 74 9.22 -8.62 -6.86
N LEU A 75 10.42 -9.19 -6.94
CA LEU A 75 11.63 -8.58 -6.42
C LEU A 75 12.36 -7.91 -7.59
N LEU A 76 12.57 -6.60 -7.51
CA LEU A 76 13.26 -5.80 -8.52
C LEU A 76 14.67 -5.46 -8.03
N ASP A 77 15.68 -5.69 -8.87
CA ASP A 77 17.00 -5.12 -8.67
C ASP A 77 17.06 -3.70 -9.28
N PRO A 78 17.16 -2.64 -8.45
CA PRO A 78 17.12 -1.26 -8.92
C PRO A 78 18.36 -0.85 -9.74
N HIS A 79 19.41 -1.68 -9.79
CA HIS A 79 20.62 -1.38 -10.56
C HIS A 79 20.62 -1.98 -11.97
N THR A 80 19.84 -3.05 -12.17
CA THR A 80 19.83 -3.80 -13.44
C THR A 80 18.50 -3.72 -14.18
N ASP A 81 17.46 -3.15 -13.55
CA ASP A 81 16.07 -3.16 -14.04
C ASP A 81 15.52 -4.58 -14.28
N GLU A 82 16.16 -5.59 -13.67
CA GLU A 82 15.72 -6.98 -13.73
C GLU A 82 14.86 -7.32 -12.52
N PHE A 83 13.77 -8.05 -12.77
CA PHE A 83 12.85 -8.48 -11.73
C PHE A 83 12.56 -9.97 -11.82
N VAL A 84 12.31 -10.57 -10.66
CA VAL A 84 11.94 -11.97 -10.54
C VAL A 84 10.58 -12.09 -9.88
N PHE A 85 9.76 -13.02 -10.38
CA PHE A 85 8.49 -13.37 -9.74
C PHE A 85 8.77 -13.97 -8.36
N LEU A 86 8.02 -13.50 -7.36
CA LEU A 86 8.08 -14.02 -6.00
C LEU A 86 6.87 -14.91 -5.71
N GLU A 87 5.68 -14.34 -5.77
CA GLU A 87 4.43 -15.04 -5.49
C GLU A 87 3.23 -14.32 -6.11
N MET A 88 2.07 -14.99 -6.08
CA MET A 88 0.78 -14.40 -6.41
C MET A 88 -0.15 -14.50 -5.20
N ASN A 89 -0.68 -13.38 -4.75
CA ASN A 89 -1.67 -13.35 -3.68
C ASN A 89 -3.08 -13.36 -4.29
N THR A 90 -3.81 -14.45 -4.07
CA THR A 90 -5.13 -14.70 -4.66
C THR A 90 -6.28 -14.07 -3.86
N ARG A 91 -6.06 -12.83 -3.41
CA ARG A 91 -6.98 -12.06 -2.56
C ARG A 91 -6.74 -10.56 -2.72
N LEU A 92 -7.68 -9.77 -2.22
CA LEU A 92 -7.46 -8.33 -2.04
C LEU A 92 -6.30 -8.11 -1.05
N GLN A 93 -5.45 -7.15 -1.37
CA GLN A 93 -4.35 -6.77 -0.49
C GLN A 93 -4.74 -5.61 0.42
N VAL A 94 -4.01 -5.46 1.53
CA VAL A 94 -4.30 -4.44 2.55
C VAL A 94 -4.16 -3.04 1.93
N GLU A 95 -3.08 -2.88 1.15
CA GLU A 95 -2.62 -1.70 0.42
C GLU A 95 -3.36 -1.43 -0.90
N HIS A 96 -4.55 -2.02 -1.10
CA HIS A 96 -5.37 -1.73 -2.27
C HIS A 96 -5.89 -0.28 -2.35
N PRO A 97 -6.18 0.46 -1.25
CA PRO A 97 -6.76 1.80 -1.33
C PRO A 97 -5.95 2.78 -2.14
N ILE A 98 -4.62 2.69 -2.12
CA ILE A 98 -3.78 3.60 -2.91
C ILE A 98 -3.94 3.38 -4.41
N THR A 99 -4.21 2.14 -4.85
CA THR A 99 -4.58 1.87 -6.25
C THR A 99 -5.95 2.47 -6.57
N GLU A 100 -6.91 2.39 -5.65
CA GLU A 100 -8.23 3.02 -5.82
C GLU A 100 -8.13 4.54 -5.91
N LEU A 101 -7.31 5.18 -5.08
CA LEU A 101 -7.13 6.63 -5.09
C LEU A 101 -6.60 7.15 -6.42
N VAL A 102 -5.66 6.43 -7.05
CA VAL A 102 -5.08 6.87 -8.33
C VAL A 102 -5.89 6.42 -9.56
N THR A 103 -6.69 5.36 -9.45
CA THR A 103 -7.49 4.83 -10.59
C THR A 103 -8.97 5.22 -10.53
N ARG A 104 -9.48 5.60 -9.36
CA ARG A 104 -10.90 5.82 -9.02
C ARG A 104 -11.78 4.57 -9.20
N LEU A 105 -11.18 3.39 -9.14
CA LEU A 105 -11.89 2.12 -9.15
C LEU A 105 -12.11 1.65 -7.71
N ASP A 106 -13.31 1.18 -7.39
CA ASP A 106 -13.58 0.46 -6.15
C ASP A 106 -13.35 -1.04 -6.39
N LEU A 107 -12.26 -1.57 -5.87
CA LEU A 107 -11.85 -2.95 -6.08
C LEU A 107 -12.75 -3.92 -5.32
N VAL A 108 -13.34 -3.51 -4.19
CA VAL A 108 -14.29 -4.33 -3.44
C VAL A 108 -15.60 -4.46 -4.22
N GLU A 109 -16.14 -3.34 -4.74
CA GLU A 109 -17.31 -3.33 -5.62
C GLU A 109 -17.07 -4.22 -6.84
N LEU A 110 -15.94 -4.03 -7.53
CA LEU A 110 -15.58 -4.82 -8.71
C LEU A 110 -15.48 -6.31 -8.40
N GLN A 111 -14.90 -6.68 -7.25
CA GLN A 111 -14.87 -8.08 -6.82
C GLN A 111 -16.26 -8.66 -6.63
N LEU A 112 -17.17 -7.93 -5.98
CA LEU A 112 -18.55 -8.39 -5.75
C LEU A 112 -19.31 -8.54 -7.08
N ARG A 113 -19.20 -7.57 -7.98
CA ARG A 113 -19.82 -7.62 -9.31
C ARG A 113 -19.31 -8.78 -10.15
N ILE A 114 -17.98 -8.96 -10.20
CA ILE A 114 -17.37 -10.09 -10.89
C ILE A 114 -17.84 -11.41 -10.27
N ALA A 115 -17.87 -11.52 -8.93
CA ALA A 115 -18.32 -12.72 -8.24
C ALA A 115 -19.79 -13.05 -8.55
N ALA A 116 -20.65 -12.03 -8.66
CA ALA A 116 -22.04 -12.15 -9.07
C ALA A 116 -22.23 -12.52 -10.56
N GLY A 117 -21.17 -12.53 -11.36
CA GLY A 117 -21.22 -12.82 -12.79
C GLY A 117 -21.70 -11.64 -13.63
N GLU A 118 -21.64 -10.42 -13.10
CA GLU A 118 -21.91 -9.22 -13.87
C GLU A 118 -20.79 -8.96 -14.89
N ALA A 119 -21.18 -8.49 -16.08
CA ALA A 119 -20.23 -8.03 -17.07
C ALA A 119 -19.55 -6.74 -16.61
N VAL A 120 -18.25 -6.81 -16.34
CA VAL A 120 -17.43 -5.65 -15.97
C VAL A 120 -16.63 -5.19 -17.18
N ASN A 121 -17.14 -4.18 -17.87
CA ASN A 121 -16.46 -3.61 -19.03
C ASN A 121 -15.44 -2.54 -18.61
N LEU A 122 -14.29 -3.00 -18.12
CA LEU A 122 -13.15 -2.15 -17.82
C LEU A 122 -12.06 -2.27 -18.88
N THR A 123 -11.53 -1.11 -19.26
CA THR A 123 -10.27 -0.96 -19.97
C THR A 123 -9.17 -0.53 -18.98
N TRP A 124 -7.94 -0.42 -19.46
CA TRP A 124 -6.81 0.09 -18.67
C TRP A 124 -7.16 1.42 -18.00
N PRO A 125 -7.12 1.51 -16.65
CA PRO A 125 -7.48 2.75 -15.96
C PRO A 125 -6.43 3.83 -16.20
N THR A 126 -6.88 5.08 -16.31
CA THR A 126 -5.96 6.23 -16.26
C THR A 126 -5.54 6.45 -14.83
N VAL A 127 -4.25 6.29 -14.56
CA VAL A 127 -3.62 6.66 -13.28
C VAL A 127 -3.56 8.18 -13.17
N ARG A 128 -4.02 8.72 -12.04
CA ARG A 128 -4.06 10.16 -11.76
C ARG A 128 -3.35 10.46 -10.45
N GLY A 129 -2.23 11.17 -10.56
CA GLY A 129 -1.44 11.59 -9.42
C GLY A 129 -0.72 10.44 -8.74
N HIS A 130 -0.54 10.55 -7.43
CA HIS A 130 0.23 9.65 -6.60
C HIS A 130 -0.47 9.44 -5.26
N ALA A 131 -0.43 8.22 -4.73
CA ALA A 131 -1.00 7.91 -3.44
C ALA A 131 -0.02 7.13 -2.56
N ILE A 132 -0.05 7.40 -1.25
CA ILE A 132 0.81 6.78 -0.24
C ILE A 132 -0.08 6.27 0.89
N GLU A 133 0.12 5.02 1.32
CA GLU A 133 -0.51 4.41 2.48
C GLU A 133 0.51 4.29 3.62
N PHE A 134 0.06 4.60 4.83
CA PHE A 134 0.79 4.35 6.07
C PHE A 134 -0.04 3.43 6.95
N ARG A 135 0.56 2.31 7.37
CA ARG A 135 -0.07 1.38 8.30
C ARG A 135 0.20 1.80 9.73
N ILE A 136 -0.87 2.16 10.44
CA ILE A 136 -0.82 2.53 11.85
C ILE A 136 -1.04 1.27 12.68
N TYR A 137 0.00 0.85 13.39
CA TYR A 137 -0.02 -0.32 14.27
C TYR A 137 -0.05 0.11 15.73
N ALA A 138 -0.84 -0.59 16.54
CA ALA A 138 -0.77 -0.59 18.01
C ALA A 138 0.46 -1.41 18.44
N GLU A 139 1.63 -0.83 18.22
CA GLU A 139 2.92 -1.40 18.58
C GLU A 139 3.82 -0.34 19.20
N ASP A 140 4.63 -0.75 20.17
CA ASP A 140 5.74 0.06 20.69
C ASP A 140 6.79 0.28 19.56
N PRO A 141 7.08 1.53 19.14
CA PRO A 141 7.98 1.80 18.03
C PRO A 141 9.47 1.55 18.34
N VAL A 142 9.81 1.17 19.57
CA VAL A 142 11.17 0.81 20.02
C VAL A 142 11.28 -0.70 20.19
N ARG A 143 10.28 -1.34 20.83
CA ARG A 143 10.31 -2.78 21.15
C ARG A 143 9.59 -3.65 20.12
N PHE A 144 8.69 -3.08 19.32
CA PHE A 144 7.81 -3.77 18.35
C PHE A 144 6.98 -4.86 19.00
N LEU A 145 6.50 -4.57 20.20
CA LEU A 145 5.56 -5.42 20.91
C LEU A 145 4.16 -4.83 20.72
N PRO A 146 3.13 -5.64 20.47
CA PRO A 146 1.75 -5.19 20.45
C PRO A 146 1.37 -4.50 21.76
N THR A 147 0.59 -3.43 21.66
CA THR A 147 0.17 -2.59 22.78
C THR A 147 -1.36 -2.56 22.87
N PRO A 148 -1.99 -3.68 23.30
CA PRO A 148 -3.44 -3.74 23.46
C PRO A 148 -3.92 -2.77 24.54
N GLY A 149 -5.16 -2.30 24.41
CA GLY A 149 -5.78 -1.36 25.34
C GLY A 149 -6.96 -0.64 24.71
N GLN A 150 -7.66 0.14 25.54
CA GLN A 150 -8.77 0.98 25.09
C GLN A 150 -8.23 2.25 24.43
N ILE A 151 -8.84 2.62 23.30
CA ILE A 151 -8.62 3.92 22.65
C ILE A 151 -9.57 4.91 23.31
N GLU A 152 -9.02 5.92 23.99
CA GLU A 152 -9.81 7.01 24.58
C GLU A 152 -9.89 8.21 23.63
N THR A 153 -8.76 8.57 23.02
CA THR A 153 -8.66 9.67 22.06
C THR A 153 -8.46 9.13 20.66
N TRP A 154 -9.28 9.60 19.73
CA TRP A 154 -9.14 9.37 18.29
C TRP A 154 -9.38 10.68 17.56
N VAL A 155 -8.32 11.28 17.02
CA VAL A 155 -8.39 12.46 16.15
C VAL A 155 -7.73 12.06 14.84
N GLN A 156 -8.49 12.03 13.75
CA GLN A 156 -7.96 11.66 12.43
C GLN A 156 -7.98 12.88 11.50
N PRO A 157 -7.07 12.95 10.51
CA PRO A 157 -7.14 13.94 9.45
C PRO A 157 -8.41 13.75 8.60
N GLU A 158 -8.98 14.86 8.12
CA GLU A 158 -10.27 14.87 7.39
C GLU A 158 -10.23 15.63 6.06
N ASP A 159 -9.10 16.22 5.64
CA ASP A 159 -9.11 16.98 4.40
C ASP A 159 -9.41 16.10 3.16
N PRO A 160 -9.82 16.69 2.02
CA PRO A 160 -10.37 15.94 0.88
C PRO A 160 -9.42 14.95 0.20
N TRP A 161 -8.13 15.02 0.50
CA TRP A 161 -7.05 14.22 -0.09
C TRP A 161 -6.63 13.00 0.75
N VAL A 162 -7.39 12.68 1.80
CA VAL A 162 -7.08 11.67 2.81
C VAL A 162 -8.22 10.69 2.84
N ARG A 163 -7.85 9.44 2.98
CA ARG A 163 -8.75 8.35 3.28
C ARG A 163 -8.19 7.60 4.48
N VAL A 164 -9.01 7.45 5.50
CA VAL A 164 -8.70 6.62 6.67
C VAL A 164 -9.61 5.41 6.64
N ASP A 165 -9.02 4.23 6.45
CA ASP A 165 -9.71 2.96 6.64
C ASP A 165 -9.37 2.45 8.04
N SER A 166 -10.36 2.37 8.93
CA SER A 166 -10.20 1.94 10.32
C SER A 166 -11.37 1.05 10.75
N GLY A 167 -11.08 0.04 11.58
CA GLY A 167 -12.08 -0.72 12.33
C GLY A 167 -12.28 -0.22 13.77
N TYR A 168 -11.59 0.87 14.13
CA TYR A 168 -11.48 1.40 15.49
C TYR A 168 -11.86 2.88 15.54
N GLY A 169 -12.13 3.34 16.76
CA GLY A 169 -12.37 4.74 17.11
C GLY A 169 -12.32 4.95 18.62
N ALA A 170 -12.67 6.15 19.09
CA ALA A 170 -12.77 6.43 20.51
C ALA A 170 -13.76 5.47 21.20
N GLY A 171 -13.38 4.92 22.35
CA GLY A 171 -14.12 3.94 23.14
C GLY A 171 -13.93 2.48 22.74
N THR A 172 -13.18 2.18 21.66
CA THR A 172 -12.95 0.80 21.18
C THR A 172 -11.69 0.17 21.79
N ASP A 173 -11.69 -1.15 21.94
CA ASP A 173 -10.57 -1.92 22.51
C ASP A 173 -9.72 -2.58 21.42
N VAL A 174 -8.41 -2.31 21.42
CA VAL A 174 -7.43 -3.10 20.68
C VAL A 174 -7.08 -4.33 21.51
N THR A 175 -7.50 -5.50 21.03
CA THR A 175 -7.28 -6.77 21.76
C THR A 175 -5.99 -7.48 21.29
N PRO A 176 -5.37 -8.32 22.13
CA PRO A 176 -4.17 -9.06 21.75
C PRO A 176 -4.44 -10.25 20.81
N TYR A 177 -5.70 -10.50 20.43
CA TYR A 177 -6.10 -11.71 19.70
C TYR A 177 -5.98 -11.57 18.17
N TYR A 178 -5.84 -10.34 17.67
CA TYR A 178 -5.81 -10.04 16.23
C TYR A 178 -4.52 -9.29 15.85
N ALA A 179 -4.35 -9.06 14.55
CA ALA A 179 -3.26 -8.24 14.05
C ALA A 179 -3.33 -6.83 14.67
N PRO A 180 -2.19 -6.20 15.01
CA PRO A 180 -2.17 -4.90 15.67
C PRO A 180 -2.48 -3.73 14.74
N LEU A 181 -2.99 -3.97 13.52
CA LEU A 181 -3.33 -2.90 12.57
C LEU A 181 -4.54 -2.14 13.08
N VAL A 182 -4.36 -0.86 13.36
CA VAL A 182 -5.40 0.04 13.87
C VAL A 182 -6.05 0.80 12.73
N ALA A 183 -5.26 1.39 11.85
CA ALA A 183 -5.76 2.13 10.70
C ALA A 183 -4.79 2.10 9.52
N LYS A 184 -5.33 2.38 8.34
CA LYS A 184 -4.56 2.72 7.14
C LYS A 184 -4.83 4.18 6.84
N LEU A 185 -3.79 5.01 6.90
CA LEU A 185 -3.86 6.40 6.46
C LEU A 185 -3.39 6.45 5.00
N CYS A 186 -4.30 6.75 4.08
CA CYS A 186 -4.00 6.87 2.65
C CYS A 186 -4.08 8.34 2.24
N VAL A 187 -3.08 8.82 1.54
CA VAL A 187 -2.96 10.23 1.14
C VAL A 187 -2.75 10.32 -0.37
N HIS A 188 -3.49 11.19 -1.03
CA HIS A 188 -3.39 11.45 -2.48
C HIS A 188 -2.77 12.82 -2.79
N GLY A 189 -1.97 12.88 -3.84
CA GLY A 189 -1.42 14.10 -4.42
C GLY A 189 -1.46 14.08 -5.94
N GLU A 190 -1.37 15.26 -6.56
CA GLU A 190 -1.22 15.43 -8.00
C GLU A 190 0.12 14.88 -8.52
N ASP A 191 1.13 14.87 -7.65
CA ASP A 191 2.41 14.23 -7.85
C ASP A 191 2.92 13.65 -6.50
N ARG A 192 4.01 12.88 -6.57
CA ARG A 192 4.62 12.27 -5.38
C ARG A 192 5.06 13.30 -4.35
N ALA A 193 5.62 14.44 -4.78
CA ALA A 193 6.12 15.46 -3.86
C ALA A 193 4.98 16.10 -3.06
N GLN A 194 3.83 16.34 -3.70
CA GLN A 194 2.63 16.83 -3.04
C GLN A 194 2.03 15.76 -2.12
N ALA A 195 1.98 14.50 -2.54
CA ALA A 195 1.53 13.39 -1.69
C ALA A 195 2.39 13.31 -0.42
N VAL A 196 3.72 13.35 -0.52
CA VAL A 196 4.63 13.37 0.65
C VAL A 196 4.36 14.55 1.58
N ARG A 197 4.25 15.79 1.06
CA ARG A 197 3.95 16.96 1.89
C ARG A 197 2.61 16.83 2.63
N ARG A 198 1.58 16.33 1.96
CA ARG A 198 0.26 16.08 2.55
C ARG A 198 0.31 14.95 3.58
N SER A 199 1.12 13.92 3.35
CA SER A 199 1.32 12.84 4.31
C SER A 199 1.93 13.30 5.61
N ILE A 200 2.92 14.20 5.56
CA ILE A 200 3.51 14.82 6.75
C ILE A 200 2.43 15.56 7.54
N GLN A 201 1.64 16.41 6.87
CA GLN A 201 0.52 17.13 7.50
C GLN A 201 -0.49 16.16 8.15
N ALA A 202 -0.97 15.17 7.40
CA ALA A 202 -1.99 14.23 7.86
C ALA A 202 -1.51 13.37 9.05
N LEU A 203 -0.23 12.98 9.06
CA LEU A 203 0.36 12.23 10.18
C LEU A 203 0.53 13.09 11.44
N ASP A 204 0.82 14.39 11.30
CA ASP A 204 0.91 15.32 12.43
C ASP A 204 -0.46 15.56 13.10
N GLU A 205 -1.53 15.55 12.30
CA GLU A 205 -2.91 15.69 12.79
C GLU A 205 -3.44 14.43 13.48
N PHE A 206 -2.97 13.24 13.09
CA PHE A 206 -3.49 11.97 13.62
C PHE A 206 -3.04 11.71 15.06
N GLN A 207 -3.99 11.63 15.99
CA GLN A 207 -3.77 11.29 17.40
C GLN A 207 -4.58 10.07 17.83
N ILE A 208 -3.89 9.12 18.48
CA ILE A 208 -4.48 7.93 19.10
C ILE A 208 -3.85 7.79 20.49
N ALA A 209 -4.67 7.71 21.53
CA ALA A 209 -4.20 7.59 22.92
C ALA A 209 -5.23 6.85 23.79
N PRO A 210 -4.82 6.30 24.96
CA PRO A 210 -3.45 6.24 25.51
C PRO A 210 -2.60 5.09 24.95
N ILE A 211 -3.16 4.24 24.09
CA ILE A 211 -2.38 3.13 23.50
C ILE A 211 -1.18 3.67 22.73
N THR A 212 -0.02 3.02 22.90
CA THR A 212 1.15 3.32 22.09
C THR A 212 0.92 2.85 20.66
N THR A 213 1.33 3.65 19.68
CA THR A 213 1.29 3.31 18.26
C THR A 213 2.62 3.62 17.58
N ASN A 214 2.79 3.15 16.35
CA ASN A 214 3.93 3.48 15.52
C ASN A 214 3.85 4.88 14.84
N LEU A 215 2.83 5.71 15.14
CA LEU A 215 2.63 7.02 14.49
C LEU A 215 3.88 7.90 14.50
N GLU A 216 4.59 7.93 15.62
CA GLU A 216 5.81 8.72 15.75
C GLU A 216 6.95 8.22 14.85
N ALA A 217 7.03 6.90 14.62
CA ALA A 217 7.95 6.35 13.63
C ALA A 217 7.53 6.72 12.20
N LEU A 218 6.22 6.70 11.89
CA LEU A 218 5.70 7.09 10.58
C LEU A 218 5.99 8.57 10.26
N ARG A 219 5.86 9.47 11.24
CA ARG A 219 6.24 10.89 11.10
C ARG A 219 7.71 11.08 10.73
N ARG A 220 8.61 10.35 11.39
CA ARG A 220 10.05 10.38 11.07
C ARG A 220 10.32 9.85 9.67
N ILE A 221 9.71 8.73 9.30
CA ILE A 221 9.85 8.16 7.95
C ILE A 221 9.38 9.17 6.90
N ALA A 222 8.17 9.72 7.05
CA ALA A 222 7.57 10.65 6.10
C ALA A 222 8.37 11.95 5.93
N SER A 223 9.02 12.43 7.00
CA SER A 223 9.86 13.64 6.98
C SER A 223 11.33 13.39 6.65
N SER A 224 11.76 12.12 6.50
CA SER A 224 13.14 11.80 6.15
C SER A 224 13.50 12.22 4.72
N ASP A 225 14.74 12.69 4.54
CA ASP A 225 15.26 13.06 3.21
C ASP A 225 15.23 11.87 2.23
N ARG A 226 15.53 10.66 2.73
CA ARG A 226 15.53 9.45 1.93
C ARG A 226 14.14 9.07 1.45
N PHE A 227 13.12 9.10 2.30
CA PHE A 227 11.75 8.85 1.86
C PHE A 227 11.27 9.91 0.87
N THR A 228 11.57 11.18 1.15
CA THR A 228 11.26 12.31 0.26
C THR A 228 11.91 12.14 -1.12
N ALA A 229 13.15 11.67 -1.18
CA ALA A 229 13.88 11.35 -2.41
C ALA A 229 13.49 10.00 -3.07
N GLY A 230 12.61 9.22 -2.43
CA GLY A 230 12.25 7.87 -2.85
C GLY A 230 13.39 6.86 -2.73
N ASP A 231 14.41 7.16 -1.93
CA ASP A 231 15.66 6.41 -1.79
C ASP A 231 15.62 5.34 -0.70
N TYR A 232 14.75 4.36 -0.90
CA TYR A 232 14.59 3.24 0.02
C TYR A 232 14.44 1.89 -0.71
N ASP A 233 14.73 0.84 0.04
CA ASP A 233 14.67 -0.57 -0.33
C ASP A 233 14.07 -1.38 0.83
N THR A 234 13.97 -2.71 0.66
CA THR A 234 13.42 -3.62 1.67
C THR A 234 14.16 -3.66 3.01
N SER A 235 15.32 -3.02 3.13
CA SER A 235 16.16 -2.99 4.33
C SER A 235 16.17 -1.64 5.04
N SER A 236 15.52 -0.64 4.45
CA SER A 236 15.69 0.75 4.87
C SER A 236 15.10 1.03 6.25
N LEU A 237 13.98 0.38 6.62
CA LEU A 237 13.38 0.49 7.95
C LEU A 237 14.05 -0.41 9.00
N ASP A 238 14.67 -1.53 8.61
CA ASP A 238 15.32 -2.44 9.56
C ASP A 238 16.65 -1.85 10.09
N ASN A 239 17.33 -1.03 9.29
CA ASN A 239 18.61 -0.42 9.67
C ASN A 239 18.49 0.93 10.38
N SER A 240 17.28 1.34 10.80
CA SER A 240 17.01 2.68 11.35
C SER A 240 17.47 3.82 10.44
N ALA A 241 17.50 3.57 9.12
CA ALA A 241 18.07 4.47 8.13
C ALA A 241 17.01 5.41 7.50
N LEU A 242 15.79 5.40 8.07
CA LEU A 242 14.62 6.22 7.78
C LEU A 242 14.00 6.66 9.12
#